data_AF-A0A1J5RNL2-F1
#
_entry.id   AF-A0A1J5RNL2-F1
#
_cell.length_a   1.000
_cell.length_b   1.000
_cell.length_c   1.000
_cell.angle_alpha   90.00
_cell.angle_beta   90.00
_cell.angle_gamma   90.00
#
_symmetry.space_group_name_H-M   'P 1'
#
loop_
_entity.id
_entity.type
_entity.pdbx_description
1 polymer ?
#
loop_
_entity_poly.entity_id
_entity_poly.type
_entity_poly.pdbx_seq_one_letter_code
_entity_poly.pdbx_strand_id
1 'polypeptide(L)'
;MTYVLSETLSAWSRADFARVLQTELQDADALSAPLQRGLARGSFALVDTAQLLVLQRAEDAGLLRVKAAVCYQSIIPGCACEGDPTPMSELPEYVELTIAIDRADGRATITLLDD
;
A
#
# COMPACT_ATOMS: atom_id res chain seq x y z
N MET A 1 -3.73 -12.54 0.90
CA MET A 1 -4.61 -11.97 1.95
C MET A 1 -5.83 -11.39 1.27
N THR A 2 -7.01 -11.50 1.89
CA THR A 2 -8.25 -10.90 1.39
C THR A 2 -8.75 -9.91 2.43
N TYR A 3 -9.07 -8.70 2.00
CA TYR A 3 -9.58 -7.60 2.82
C TYR A 3 -11.00 -7.24 2.38
N VAL A 4 -11.72 -6.43 3.13
CA VAL A 4 -13.04 -5.91 2.72
C VAL A 4 -12.93 -4.40 2.67
N LEU A 5 -13.14 -3.81 1.49
CA LEU A 5 -12.98 -2.38 1.21
C LEU A 5 -14.33 -1.74 0.82
N SER A 6 -15.28 -1.75 1.77
CA SER A 6 -16.66 -1.30 1.55
C SER A 6 -16.76 0.21 1.32
N GLU A 7 -15.92 1.00 1.99
CA GLU A 7 -15.92 2.46 1.84
C GLU A 7 -15.32 2.85 0.51
N THR A 8 -14.22 2.21 0.11
CA THR A 8 -13.61 2.36 -1.22
C THR A 8 -14.58 1.98 -2.34
N LEU A 9 -15.31 0.86 -2.18
CA LEU A 9 -16.33 0.43 -3.13
C LEU A 9 -17.42 1.51 -3.29
N SER A 10 -17.92 2.03 -2.18
CA SER A 10 -18.93 3.10 -2.16
C SER A 10 -18.38 4.43 -2.71
N ALA A 11 -17.08 4.67 -2.58
CA ALA A 11 -16.39 5.86 -3.05
C ALA A 11 -15.89 5.78 -4.50
N TRP A 12 -16.14 4.68 -5.22
CA TRP A 12 -15.61 4.48 -6.58
C TRP A 12 -15.80 5.71 -7.46
N SER A 13 -17.02 6.20 -7.66
CA SER A 13 -17.28 7.34 -8.55
C SER A 13 -17.05 8.73 -7.91
N ARG A 14 -16.50 8.79 -6.70
CA ARG A 14 -16.29 10.05 -5.97
C ARG A 14 -14.89 10.64 -6.22
N ALA A 15 -14.79 11.97 -6.09
CA ALA A 15 -13.53 12.69 -6.27
C ALA A 15 -12.50 12.39 -5.16
N ASP A 16 -12.94 11.98 -3.98
CA ASP A 16 -12.10 11.63 -2.84
C ASP A 16 -11.70 10.16 -2.79
N PHE A 17 -11.96 9.39 -3.86
CA PHE A 17 -11.66 7.96 -3.97
C PHE A 17 -10.26 7.58 -3.48
N ALA A 18 -9.22 8.27 -3.94
CA ALA A 18 -7.83 7.96 -3.59
C ALA A 18 -7.56 8.09 -2.09
N ARG A 19 -8.18 9.09 -1.45
CA ARG A 19 -8.08 9.31 0.01
C ARG A 19 -8.79 8.18 0.76
N VAL A 20 -10.00 7.84 0.36
CA VAL A 20 -10.78 6.75 0.99
C VAL A 20 -10.03 5.42 0.86
N LEU A 21 -9.51 5.11 -0.32
CA LEU A 21 -8.71 3.91 -0.57
C LEU A 21 -7.47 3.85 0.33
N GLN A 22 -6.72 4.94 0.43
CA GLN A 22 -5.54 5.00 1.29
C GLN A 22 -5.89 4.75 2.76
N THR A 23 -6.91 5.46 3.28
CA THR A 23 -7.34 5.32 4.67
C THR A 23 -7.81 3.90 4.97
N GLU A 24 -8.65 3.31 4.12
CA GLU A 24 -9.18 1.97 4.36
C GLU A 24 -8.09 0.88 4.26
N LEU A 25 -7.12 1.04 3.36
CA LEU A 25 -5.96 0.13 3.28
C LEU A 25 -5.04 0.25 4.51
N GLN A 26 -4.89 1.45 5.07
CA GLN A 26 -4.12 1.68 6.30
C GLN A 26 -4.85 1.07 7.51
N ASP A 27 -6.14 1.35 7.66
CA ASP A 27 -6.96 0.84 8.77
C ASP A 27 -7.05 -0.70 8.77
N ALA A 28 -7.06 -1.31 7.57
CA ALA A 28 -7.08 -2.77 7.41
C ALA A 28 -5.69 -3.43 7.49
N ASP A 29 -4.62 -2.65 7.72
CA ASP A 29 -3.22 -3.10 7.69
C ASP A 29 -2.87 -3.85 6.38
N ALA A 30 -3.48 -3.42 5.26
CA ALA A 30 -3.39 -4.11 3.98
C ALA A 30 -2.07 -3.83 3.24
N LEU A 31 -1.33 -2.80 3.67
CA LEU A 31 -0.08 -2.37 3.06
C LEU A 31 1.16 -3.02 3.68
N SER A 32 1.10 -3.51 4.93
CA SER A 32 2.28 -4.03 5.63
C SER A 32 3.00 -5.16 4.89
N ALA A 33 2.26 -6.19 4.48
CA ALA A 33 2.82 -7.33 3.76
C ALA A 33 3.35 -7.00 2.34
N PRO A 34 2.65 -6.23 1.48
CA PRO A 34 3.20 -5.86 0.17
C PRO A 34 4.38 -4.89 0.27
N LEU A 35 4.34 -3.89 1.16
CA LEU A 35 5.45 -2.94 1.30
C LEU A 35 6.72 -3.63 1.82
N GLN A 36 6.61 -4.46 2.85
CA GLN A 36 7.76 -5.22 3.36
C GLN A 36 8.38 -6.15 2.31
N ARG A 37 7.58 -6.70 1.39
CA ARG A 37 8.07 -7.56 0.31
C ARG A 37 8.67 -6.79 -0.87
N GLY A 38 8.20 -5.58 -1.13
CA GLY A 38 8.67 -4.74 -2.22
C GLY A 38 9.80 -3.79 -1.83
N LEU A 39 10.52 -4.06 -0.73
CA LEU A 39 11.71 -3.32 -0.36
C LEU A 39 12.83 -3.54 -1.38
N ALA A 40 13.42 -2.46 -1.87
CA ALA A 40 14.59 -2.51 -2.75
C ALA A 40 15.89 -2.19 -2.02
N ARG A 41 15.85 -1.36 -0.96
CA ARG A 41 17.05 -0.81 -0.33
C ARG A 41 17.14 -1.15 1.15
N GLY A 42 16.07 -0.91 1.91
CA GLY A 42 16.00 -1.21 3.32
C GLY A 42 15.67 -2.67 3.62
N SER A 43 15.57 -2.98 4.90
CA SER A 43 15.17 -4.31 5.37
C SER A 43 13.90 -4.30 6.23
N PHE A 44 13.40 -3.12 6.58
CA PHE A 44 12.15 -2.95 7.33
C PHE A 44 11.35 -1.76 6.78
N ALA A 45 10.09 -2.01 6.40
CA ALA A 45 9.20 -0.99 5.83
C ALA A 45 8.51 -0.15 6.92
N LEU A 46 8.48 1.17 6.76
CA LEU A 46 7.73 2.11 7.59
C LEU A 46 6.37 2.40 6.95
N VAL A 47 5.39 1.56 7.24
CA VAL A 47 4.06 1.57 6.60
C VAL A 47 3.26 2.84 6.89
N ASP A 48 3.49 3.46 8.04
CA ASP A 48 2.91 4.73 8.47
C ASP A 48 3.35 5.91 7.58
N THR A 49 4.49 5.80 6.91
CA THR A 49 4.97 6.81 5.94
C THR A 49 4.38 6.64 4.54
N ALA A 50 3.58 5.59 4.31
CA ALA A 50 3.10 5.23 2.98
C ALA A 50 2.13 6.26 2.39
N GLN A 51 2.48 6.77 1.21
CA GLN A 51 1.66 7.66 0.39
C GLN A 51 1.22 6.93 -0.88
N LEU A 52 -0.10 6.82 -1.05
CA LEU A 52 -0.71 6.12 -2.17
C LEU A 52 -1.10 7.11 -3.29
N LEU A 53 -0.72 6.79 -4.52
CA LEU A 53 -1.12 7.48 -5.73
C LEU A 53 -1.86 6.51 -6.66
N VAL A 54 -3.09 6.85 -7.04
CA VAL A 54 -3.86 6.05 -8.01
C VAL A 54 -3.37 6.37 -9.42
N LEU A 55 -2.77 5.37 -10.09
CA LEU A 55 -2.24 5.50 -11.46
C LEU A 55 -3.32 5.19 -12.51
N GLN A 56 -4.12 4.16 -12.27
CA GLN A 56 -5.15 3.73 -13.20
C GLN A 56 -6.33 3.12 -12.44
N ARG A 57 -7.52 3.30 -13.00
CA ARG A 57 -8.75 2.66 -12.56
C ARG A 57 -9.42 2.01 -13.75
N ALA A 58 -9.84 0.77 -13.58
CA ALA A 58 -10.59 0.03 -14.58
C ALA A 58 -11.77 -0.66 -13.92
N GLU A 59 -12.85 -0.78 -14.68
CA GLU A 59 -14.09 -1.39 -14.25
C GLU A 59 -14.43 -2.51 -15.22
N ASP A 60 -14.50 -3.73 -14.70
CA ASP A 60 -14.93 -4.93 -15.41
C ASP A 60 -16.33 -5.37 -14.91
N ALA A 61 -16.90 -6.37 -15.58
CA ALA A 61 -18.15 -7.00 -15.14
C ALA A 61 -17.96 -7.74 -13.80
N GLY A 62 -18.22 -7.03 -12.70
CA GLY A 62 -18.16 -7.56 -11.34
C GLY A 62 -16.88 -7.23 -10.56
N LEU A 63 -15.86 -6.64 -11.20
CA LEU A 63 -14.58 -6.36 -10.56
C LEU A 63 -14.12 -4.91 -10.82
N LEU A 64 -13.62 -4.25 -9.79
CA LEU A 64 -12.93 -2.97 -9.89
C LEU A 64 -11.44 -3.24 -9.76
N ARG A 65 -10.64 -2.69 -10.68
CA ARG A 65 -9.18 -2.78 -10.64
C ARG A 65 -8.58 -1.41 -10.45
N VAL A 66 -7.66 -1.30 -9.51
CA VAL A 66 -6.87 -0.11 -9.28
C VAL A 66 -5.41 -0.48 -9.43
N LYS A 67 -4.70 0.25 -10.30
CA LYS A 67 -3.25 0.29 -10.29
C LYS A 67 -2.82 1.49 -9.45
N ALA A 68 -2.02 1.26 -8.42
CA ALA A 68 -1.57 2.31 -7.51
C ALA A 68 -0.05 2.25 -7.35
N ALA A 69 0.58 3.41 -7.26
CA ALA A 69 1.94 3.56 -6.77
C ALA A 69 1.90 3.84 -5.26
N VAL A 70 2.85 3.30 -4.52
CA VAL A 70 3.04 3.62 -3.11
C VAL A 70 4.49 4.04 -2.88
N CYS A 71 4.67 5.28 -2.43
CA CYS A 71 5.94 5.80 -1.96
C CYS A 71 5.96 5.70 -0.44
N TYR A 72 7.04 5.18 0.13
CA TYR A 72 7.18 4.97 1.57
C TYR A 72 8.66 4.98 1.95
N GLN A 73 8.93 4.99 3.25
CA GLN A 73 10.27 4.93 3.79
C GLN A 73 10.56 3.51 4.31
N SER A 74 11.81 3.11 4.27
CA SER A 74 12.33 1.93 4.94
C SER A 74 13.53 2.28 5.79
N ILE A 75 13.91 1.37 6.67
CA ILE A 75 15.14 1.48 7.45
C ILE A 75 15.98 0.22 7.25
N ILE A 76 17.28 0.35 7.51
CA ILE A 76 18.17 -0.78 7.78
C ILE A 76 18.42 -0.75 9.28
N PRO A 77 17.76 -1.63 10.07
CA PRO A 77 18.05 -1.72 11.48
C PRO A 77 19.53 -2.12 11.65
N GLY A 78 20.35 -1.20 12.18
CA GLY A 78 21.70 -1.55 12.58
C GLY A 78 21.63 -2.57 13.73
N CYS A 79 22.64 -3.44 13.84
CA CYS A 79 22.92 -4.09 15.13
C CYS A 79 23.13 -2.96 16.14
N ALA A 80 22.14 -2.72 17.00
CA ALA A 80 22.24 -1.79 18.10
C ALA A 80 23.29 -2.32 19.10
N CYS A 81 24.57 -2.14 18.79
CA CYS A 81 25.61 -2.09 19.80
C CYS A 81 25.49 -0.71 20.44
N GLU A 82 25.09 -0.69 21.71
CA GLU A 82 24.91 0.50 22.54
C GLU A 82 26.03 1.54 22.32
N GLY A 83 25.69 2.72 21.81
CA GLY A 83 26.57 3.89 21.88
C GLY A 83 26.75 4.74 20.62
N ASP A 84 26.20 4.36 19.46
CA ASP A 84 26.34 5.17 18.24
C ASP A 84 25.11 6.07 18.01
N PRO A 85 25.26 7.42 18.06
CA PRO A 85 24.17 8.38 17.86
C PRO A 85 23.76 8.56 16.39
N THR A 86 24.28 7.75 15.47
CA THR A 86 23.93 7.86 14.04
C THR A 86 22.43 7.62 13.85
N PRO A 87 21.67 8.62 13.33
CA PRO A 87 20.25 8.45 13.06
C PRO A 87 20.05 7.26 12.11
N MET A 88 19.10 6.39 12.40
CA MET A 88 18.65 5.40 11.41
C MET A 88 18.33 6.13 10.12
N SER A 89 19.05 5.79 9.05
CA SER A 89 18.80 6.42 7.76
C SER A 89 17.52 5.84 7.18
N GLU A 90 16.49 6.69 7.08
CA GLU A 90 15.31 6.37 6.29
C GLU A 90 15.68 6.36 4.80
N LEU A 91 15.30 5.30 4.11
CA LEU A 91 15.56 5.08 2.70
C LEU A 91 14.22 5.18 1.96
N PRO A 92 14.14 6.00 0.89
CA PRO A 92 12.94 6.07 0.08
C PRO A 92 12.76 4.79 -0.73
N GLU A 93 11.54 4.27 -0.71
CA GLU A 93 11.09 3.08 -1.41
C GLU A 93 9.88 3.39 -2.27
N TYR A 94 9.70 2.58 -3.31
CA TYR A 94 8.62 2.70 -4.26
C TYR A 94 8.16 1.32 -4.70
N VAL A 95 6.85 1.11 -4.70
CA VAL A 95 6.24 -0.10 -5.26
C VAL A 95 4.99 0.24 -6.06
N GLU A 96 4.66 -0.60 -7.03
CA GLU A 96 3.35 -0.58 -7.68
C GLU A 96 2.50 -1.75 -7.19
N LEU A 97 1.22 -1.50 -6.96
CA LEU A 97 0.26 -2.48 -6.49
C LEU A 97 -0.90 -2.58 -7.49
N THR A 98 -1.42 -3.79 -7.66
CA THR A 98 -2.76 -4.01 -8.20
C THR A 98 -3.71 -4.37 -7.07
N ILE A 99 -4.81 -3.63 -7.00
CA ILE A 99 -5.89 -3.85 -6.04
C ILE A 99 -7.12 -4.25 -6.84
N ALA A 100 -7.60 -5.47 -6.63
CA ALA A 100 -8.79 -6.02 -7.26
C ALA A 100 -9.90 -6.12 -6.22
N ILE A 101 -11.01 -5.42 -6.44
CA ILE A 101 -12.15 -5.31 -5.51
C ILE A 101 -13.40 -5.91 -6.16
N ASP A 102 -14.00 -6.90 -5.52
CA ASP A 102 -15.28 -7.47 -5.94
C ASP A 102 -16.42 -6.46 -5.69
N ARG A 103 -17.25 -6.24 -6.70
CA ARG A 103 -18.35 -5.26 -6.64
C ARG A 103 -19.54 -5.72 -5.80
N ALA A 104 -19.69 -7.02 -5.56
CA ALA A 104 -20.81 -7.57 -4.82
C ALA A 104 -20.63 -7.40 -3.31
N ASP A 105 -19.40 -7.59 -2.80
CA ASP A 105 -19.13 -7.65 -1.36
C ASP A 105 -17.93 -6.83 -0.90
N GLY A 106 -17.25 -6.10 -1.80
CA GLY A 106 -16.11 -5.26 -1.46
C GLY A 106 -14.83 -6.05 -1.16
N ARG A 107 -14.80 -7.37 -1.37
CA ARG A 107 -13.60 -8.17 -1.10
C ARG A 107 -12.47 -7.75 -2.02
N ALA A 108 -11.34 -7.40 -1.40
CA ALA A 108 -10.18 -6.89 -2.08
C ALA A 108 -8.98 -7.84 -1.97
N THR A 109 -8.25 -7.97 -3.07
CA THR A 109 -6.94 -8.62 -3.12
C THR A 109 -5.90 -7.58 -3.54
N ILE A 110 -4.82 -7.47 -2.76
CA ILE A 110 -3.69 -6.59 -3.03
C ILE A 110 -2.50 -7.44 -3.46
N THR A 111 -1.97 -7.13 -4.63
CA THR A 111 -0.84 -7.83 -5.24
C THR A 111 0.24 -6.82 -5.56
N LEU A 112 1.48 -7.12 -5.14
CA LEU A 112 2.66 -6.40 -5.56
C LEU A 112 2.86 -6.62 -7.06
N LEU A 113 3.04 -5.54 -7.81
CA LEU A 113 3.43 -5.61 -9.20
C LEU A 113 4.95 -5.68 -9.22
N ASP A 114 5.48 -6.82 -9.67
CA ASP A 114 6.89 -6.93 -10.00
C ASP A 114 7.09 -6.37 -11.43
N ASP A 115 8.22 -5.69 -11.65
CA ASP A 115 8.66 -5.22 -12.98
C ASP A 115 9.21 -6.39 -13.82
#